data_AF-W2EN18-F1
#
_entry.id   AF-W2EN18-F1
#
_cell.length_a   1.000
_cell.length_b   1.000
_cell.length_c   1.000
_cell.angle_alpha   90.00
_cell.angle_beta   90.00
_cell.angle_gamma   90.00
#
_symmetry.space_group_name_H-M   'P 1'
#
loop_
_entity.id
_entity.type
_entity.pdbx_description
1 polymer ?
#
loop_
_entity_poly.entity_id
_entity_poly.type
_entity_poly.pdbx_seq_one_letter_code
_entity_poly.pdbx_strand_id
1 'polypeptide(L)'
;MSRDVAISLEFERDIDFEEIFDRLARAGWEFLREEDAIWYMTDYDWKHLPLDGLAEAKRDMRAAYEAGKAVGITTRLPDEETFANVIFHEEKTSVSLIPLLDYRAIAHMPEFVDLGWYLERFLAPCRDLPIIRTEASDQR
;
A
#
# COMPACT_ATOMS: atom_id res chain seq x y z
N MET A 1 1.21 16.95 -14.20
CA MET A 1 0.72 15.59 -14.51
C MET A 1 1.62 14.65 -13.75
N SER A 2 1.16 14.16 -12.60
CA SER A 2 1.87 13.11 -11.85
C SER A 2 1.64 11.82 -12.63
N ARG A 3 2.71 11.09 -12.93
CA ARG A 3 2.60 9.70 -13.38
C ARG A 3 2.72 8.88 -12.12
N ASP A 4 1.64 8.23 -11.74
CA ASP A 4 1.64 7.41 -10.55
C ASP A 4 1.94 5.98 -11.00
N VAL A 5 3.05 5.44 -10.53
CA VAL A 5 3.40 4.05 -10.81
C VAL A 5 2.79 3.17 -9.75
N ALA A 6 2.09 2.12 -10.17
CA ALA A 6 1.45 1.17 -9.27
C ALA A 6 1.99 -0.25 -9.50
N ILE A 7 2.26 -0.96 -8.40
CA ILE A 7 2.54 -2.40 -8.38
C ILE A 7 1.32 -3.10 -7.79
N SER A 8 0.67 -3.95 -8.57
CA SER A 8 -0.54 -4.67 -8.16
C SER A 8 -0.26 -6.15 -7.99
N LEU A 9 -0.78 -6.72 -6.90
CA LEU A 9 -0.87 -8.16 -6.67
C LEU A 9 -2.35 -8.56 -6.81
N GLU A 10 -2.62 -9.54 -7.67
CA GLU A 10 -3.94 -10.14 -7.84
C GLU A 10 -3.94 -11.54 -7.20
N PHE A 11 -5.00 -11.85 -6.47
CA PHE A 11 -5.16 -13.07 -5.70
C PHE A 11 -6.29 -13.93 -6.26
N GLU A 12 -6.19 -15.25 -6.08
CA GLU A 12 -7.23 -16.21 -6.51
C GLU A 12 -8.57 -16.03 -5.79
N ARG A 13 -8.56 -15.40 -4.62
CA ARG A 13 -9.72 -15.20 -3.74
C ARG A 13 -9.66 -13.84 -3.06
N ASP A 14 -10.79 -13.41 -2.51
CA ASP A 14 -10.86 -12.25 -1.64
C ASP A 14 -9.79 -12.31 -0.55
N ILE A 15 -9.05 -11.21 -0.42
CA ILE A 15 -8.08 -11.02 0.65
C ILE A 15 -8.67 -10.14 1.74
N ASP A 16 -8.14 -10.24 2.95
CA ASP A 16 -8.48 -9.33 4.02
C ASP A 16 -7.38 -8.27 4.14
N PHE A 17 -7.74 -6.98 4.11
CA PHE A 17 -6.76 -5.92 4.21
C PHE A 17 -6.02 -5.95 5.56
N GLU A 18 -6.68 -6.40 6.63
CA GLU A 18 -6.03 -6.55 7.93
C GLU A 18 -4.99 -7.66 7.93
N GLU A 19 -5.21 -8.76 7.20
CA GLU A 19 -4.20 -9.82 7.04
C GLU A 19 -2.94 -9.27 6.36
N ILE A 20 -3.12 -8.52 5.27
CA ILE A 20 -1.99 -7.91 4.55
C ILE A 20 -1.27 -6.89 5.43
N PHE A 21 -2.00 -6.04 6.15
CA PHE A 21 -1.39 -5.09 7.09
C PHE A 21 -0.58 -5.80 8.17
N ASP A 22 -1.12 -6.82 8.80
CA ASP A 22 -0.39 -7.56 9.82
C ASP A 22 0.91 -8.19 9.26
N ARG A 23 0.89 -8.65 8.01
CA ARG A 23 2.08 -9.17 7.31
C ARG A 23 3.11 -8.07 7.03
N LEU A 24 2.67 -6.90 6.53
CA LEU A 24 3.53 -5.74 6.30
C LEU A 24 4.18 -5.28 7.61
N ALA A 25 3.40 -5.16 8.69
CA ALA A 25 3.90 -4.77 10.01
C ALA A 25 4.97 -5.75 10.53
N ARG A 26 4.76 -7.06 10.38
CA ARG A 26 5.76 -8.09 10.72
C ARG A 26 7.03 -8.00 9.89
N ALA A 27 6.94 -7.45 8.67
CA ALA A 27 8.08 -7.18 7.81
C ALA A 27 8.76 -5.83 8.11
N GLY A 28 8.33 -5.11 9.15
CA GLY A 28 8.91 -3.84 9.60
C GLY A 28 8.33 -2.61 8.91
N TRP A 29 7.18 -2.73 8.24
CA TRP A 29 6.48 -1.57 7.67
C TRP A 29 5.69 -0.87 8.77
N GLU A 30 5.55 0.45 8.64
CA GLU A 30 4.83 1.27 9.59
C GLU A 30 3.66 2.01 8.91
N PHE A 31 2.57 2.21 9.65
CA PHE A 31 1.34 2.83 9.14
C PHE A 31 1.30 4.32 9.46
N LEU A 32 2.24 5.08 8.88
CA LEU A 32 2.34 6.52 9.08
C LEU A 32 2.90 7.18 7.82
N ARG A 33 2.59 8.47 7.65
CA ARG A 33 3.15 9.30 6.57
C ARG A 33 4.12 10.35 7.11
N GLU A 34 3.77 10.93 8.26
CA GLU A 34 4.55 11.92 8.98
C GLU A 34 4.82 11.37 10.38
N GLU A 35 5.75 11.98 11.12
CA GLU A 35 6.15 11.50 12.46
C GLU A 35 4.99 11.44 13.46
N ASP A 36 3.86 12.08 13.18
CA ASP A 36 2.73 12.25 14.10
C ASP A 36 1.33 11.92 13.52
N ALA A 37 1.25 11.46 12.26
CA ALA A 37 -0.05 11.24 11.60
C ALA A 37 -0.14 9.98 10.74
N ILE A 38 -1.31 9.35 10.82
CA ILE A 38 -1.76 8.25 9.96
C ILE A 38 -2.59 8.84 8.83
N TRP A 39 -2.28 8.45 7.60
CA TRP A 39 -3.06 8.79 6.43
C TRP A 39 -3.70 7.54 5.88
N TYR A 40 -5.02 7.55 5.74
CA TYR A 40 -5.78 6.41 5.25
C TYR A 40 -6.89 6.87 4.31
N MET A 41 -7.43 5.94 3.55
CA MET A 41 -8.41 6.21 2.51
C MET A 41 -9.61 5.29 2.69
N THR A 42 -10.80 5.84 2.49
CA THR A 42 -12.03 5.09 2.27
C THR A 42 -12.73 5.67 1.05
N ASP A 43 -13.08 4.85 0.08
CA ASP A 43 -13.85 5.30 -1.11
C ASP A 43 -13.16 6.44 -1.87
N TYR A 44 -11.85 6.32 -2.09
CA TYR A 44 -11.02 7.35 -2.73
C TYR A 44 -10.95 8.71 -1.99
N ASP A 45 -11.51 8.79 -0.78
CA ASP A 45 -11.40 9.96 0.10
C ASP A 45 -10.30 9.75 1.14
N TRP A 46 -9.28 10.61 1.10
CA TRP A 46 -8.14 10.57 2.02
C TRP A 46 -8.43 11.32 3.31
N LYS A 47 -8.22 10.64 4.43
CA LYS A 47 -8.42 11.11 5.80
C LYS A 47 -7.10 11.00 6.56
N HIS A 48 -6.99 11.76 7.64
CA HIS A 48 -5.87 11.65 8.56
C HIS A 48 -6.33 11.62 10.01
N LEU A 49 -5.58 10.90 10.84
CA LEU A 49 -5.75 10.83 12.28
C LEU A 49 -4.38 10.95 12.95
N PRO A 50 -4.32 11.33 14.25
CA PRO A 50 -3.10 11.19 15.04
C PRO A 50 -2.64 9.72 15.12
N LEU A 51 -1.37 9.47 15.48
CA LEU A 51 -0.79 8.11 15.54
C LEU A 51 -1.53 7.10 16.43
N ASP A 52 -2.18 7.56 17.50
CA ASP A 52 -2.98 6.69 18.37
C ASP A 52 -4.34 6.30 17.74
N GLY A 53 -4.69 6.92 16.60
CA GLY A 53 -5.91 6.69 15.83
C GLY A 53 -5.89 5.45 14.93
N LEU A 54 -4.84 4.62 14.92
CA LEU A 54 -4.76 3.47 14.00
C LEU A 54 -5.94 2.50 14.14
N ALA A 55 -6.39 2.24 15.37
CA ALA A 55 -7.53 1.39 15.63
C ALA A 55 -8.85 2.00 15.13
N GLU A 56 -8.96 3.33 15.13
CA GLU A 56 -10.10 4.04 14.56
C GLU A 56 -10.07 3.98 13.03
N ALA A 57 -8.92 4.26 12.41
CA ALA A 57 -8.73 4.12 10.97
C ALA A 57 -9.08 2.72 10.48
N LYS A 58 -8.57 1.66 11.13
CA LYS A 58 -8.90 0.27 10.79
C LYS A 58 -10.41 -0.03 10.89
N ARG A 59 -11.12 0.53 11.87
CA ARG A 59 -12.58 0.34 12.00
C ARG A 59 -13.36 1.05 10.89
N ASP A 60 -12.97 2.28 10.54
CA ASP A 60 -13.59 3.03 9.45
C ASP A 60 -13.33 2.33 8.10
N MET A 61 -12.09 1.93 7.85
CA MET A 61 -11.71 1.10 6.70
C MET A 61 -12.49 -0.21 6.66
N ARG A 62 -12.64 -0.92 7.79
CA ARG A 62 -13.44 -2.15 7.84
C ARG A 62 -14.87 -1.91 7.40
N ALA A 63 -15.51 -0.86 7.91
CA ALA A 63 -16.88 -0.53 7.52
C ALA A 63 -17.01 -0.24 6.01
N ALA A 64 -16.06 0.50 5.44
CA ALA A 64 -16.00 0.77 4.00
C ALA A 64 -15.74 -0.50 3.17
N TYR A 65 -14.81 -1.35 3.62
CA TYR A 65 -14.44 -2.59 2.96
C TYR A 65 -15.62 -3.58 2.91
N GLU A 66 -16.34 -3.75 4.00
CA GLU A 66 -17.56 -4.59 4.03
C GLU A 66 -18.69 -4.02 3.17
N ALA A 67 -18.72 -2.70 2.96
CA ALA A 67 -19.62 -2.03 2.02
C ALA A 67 -19.17 -2.14 0.54
N GLY A 68 -18.07 -2.85 0.25
CA GLY A 68 -17.56 -3.04 -1.11
C GLY A 68 -16.82 -1.82 -1.67
N LYS A 69 -16.25 -0.98 -0.81
CA LYS A 69 -15.52 0.23 -1.21
C LYS A 69 -14.01 0.01 -1.13
N ALA A 70 -13.26 0.74 -1.96
CA ALA A 70 -11.81 0.77 -1.89
C ALA A 70 -11.32 1.35 -0.56
N VAL A 71 -10.25 0.79 0.00
CA VAL A 71 -9.62 1.27 1.23
C VAL A 71 -8.11 1.28 1.10
N GLY A 72 -7.43 2.15 1.83
CA GLY A 72 -5.98 2.19 1.75
C GLY A 72 -5.33 2.92 2.91
N ILE A 73 -4.01 2.79 3.00
CA ILE A 73 -3.23 3.45 4.04
C ILE A 73 -1.87 3.85 3.46
N THR A 74 -1.36 4.99 3.90
CA THR A 74 0.04 5.33 3.66
C THR A 74 0.92 4.54 4.63
N THR A 75 2.00 4.00 4.09
CA THR A 75 2.98 3.20 4.81
C THR A 75 4.37 3.77 4.62
N ARG A 76 5.17 3.67 5.67
CA ARG A 76 6.62 3.83 5.63
C ARG A 76 7.26 2.45 5.52
N LEU A 77 8.19 2.31 4.58
CA LEU A 77 8.93 1.07 4.37
C LEU A 77 10.01 0.90 5.45
N PRO A 78 10.55 -0.32 5.63
CA PRO A 78 11.54 -0.61 6.67
C PRO A 78 12.89 0.14 6.54
N ASP A 79 13.10 0.91 5.47
CA ASP A 79 14.29 1.74 5.28
C ASP A 79 14.15 3.16 5.84
N GLU A 80 13.03 3.46 6.50
CA GLU A 80 12.71 4.72 7.21
C GLU A 80 12.60 5.98 6.32
N GLU A 81 13.03 5.91 5.07
CA GLU A 81 13.06 7.02 4.13
C GLU A 81 11.96 6.91 3.07
N THR A 82 11.48 5.70 2.78
CA THR A 82 10.58 5.46 1.66
C THR A 82 9.13 5.32 2.10
N PHE A 83 8.20 5.93 1.34
CA PHE A 83 6.76 5.86 1.58
C PHE A 83 5.99 5.34 0.38
N ALA A 84 4.92 4.59 0.65
CA ALA A 84 3.98 4.14 -0.36
C ALA A 84 2.55 4.05 0.18
N ASN A 85 1.57 4.27 -0.69
CA ASN A 85 0.18 3.91 -0.43
C ASN A 85 -0.03 2.44 -0.73
N VAL A 86 -0.70 1.73 0.19
CA VAL A 86 -1.22 0.39 -0.03
C VAL A 86 -2.74 0.50 -0.15
N ILE A 87 -3.29 0.12 -1.30
CA ILE A 87 -4.69 0.30 -1.66
C ILE A 87 -5.32 -1.04 -2.01
N PHE A 88 -6.46 -1.33 -1.40
CA PHE A 88 -7.33 -2.47 -1.66
C PHE A 88 -8.50 -2.00 -2.50
N HIS A 89 -8.74 -2.70 -3.61
CA HIS A 89 -9.79 -2.33 -4.57
C HIS A 89 -11.13 -2.96 -4.20
N GLU A 90 -12.20 -2.46 -4.83
CA GLU A 90 -13.59 -2.84 -4.55
C GLU A 90 -13.84 -4.34 -4.74
N GLU A 91 -13.10 -4.97 -5.66
CA GLU A 91 -13.21 -6.39 -5.98
C GLU A 91 -12.62 -7.30 -4.91
N LYS A 92 -11.87 -6.75 -3.93
CA LYS A 92 -11.23 -7.50 -2.82
C LYS A 92 -10.22 -8.57 -3.23
N THR A 93 -9.97 -8.74 -4.51
CA THR A 93 -9.04 -9.73 -5.09
C THR A 93 -7.72 -9.10 -5.50
N SER A 94 -7.53 -7.81 -5.29
CA SER A 94 -6.28 -7.13 -5.63
C SER A 94 -5.89 -6.06 -4.62
N VAL A 95 -4.58 -5.87 -4.50
CA VAL A 95 -3.95 -4.82 -3.71
C VAL A 95 -2.88 -4.14 -4.54
N SER A 96 -2.82 -2.82 -4.50
CA SER A 96 -1.81 -2.01 -5.18
C SER A 96 -0.91 -1.31 -4.18
N LEU A 97 0.37 -1.21 -4.53
CA LEU A 97 1.35 -0.37 -3.90
C LEU A 97 1.71 0.79 -4.84
N ILE A 98 1.58 2.03 -4.35
CA ILE A 98 1.87 3.26 -5.10
C ILE A 98 2.93 4.08 -4.34
N PRO A 99 4.17 4.19 -4.83
CA PRO A 99 5.22 5.03 -4.22
C PRO A 99 4.82 6.51 -4.15
N LEU A 100 5.15 7.22 -3.05
CA LEU A 100 4.62 8.57 -2.78
C LEU A 100 5.60 9.74 -2.84
N LEU A 101 6.83 9.58 -2.33
CA LEU A 101 7.66 10.74 -1.93
C LEU A 101 9.09 10.64 -2.43
N ASP A 102 9.70 9.47 -2.32
CA ASP A 102 10.99 9.18 -2.91
C ASP A 102 10.84 8.03 -3.90
N TYR A 103 10.79 8.40 -5.17
CA TYR A 103 11.17 7.45 -6.21
C TYR A 103 12.60 7.04 -5.89
N ARG A 104 12.76 5.91 -5.19
CA ARG A 104 14.06 5.27 -5.05
C ARG A 104 14.57 5.08 -6.46
N ALA A 105 15.47 5.97 -6.84
CA ALA A 105 15.86 6.10 -8.21
C ALA A 105 17.04 5.16 -8.47
N ILE A 106 17.11 4.64 -9.69
CA ILE A 106 18.25 3.80 -10.07
C ILE A 106 19.48 4.69 -10.09
N ALA A 107 20.55 4.31 -9.38
CA ALA A 107 21.71 5.18 -9.13
C ALA A 107 22.37 5.78 -10.39
N HIS A 108 22.23 5.11 -11.55
CA HIS A 108 22.75 5.56 -12.84
C HIS A 108 21.69 6.11 -13.80
N MET A 109 20.41 6.08 -13.41
CA MET A 109 19.24 6.52 -14.18
C MET A 109 18.21 7.13 -13.21
N PRO A 110 18.51 8.29 -12.60
CA PRO A 110 17.71 8.87 -11.52
C PRO A 110 16.29 9.30 -11.95
N GLU A 111 16.04 9.40 -13.24
CA GLU A 111 14.71 9.62 -13.80
C GLU A 111 13.80 8.37 -13.79
N PHE A 112 14.31 7.21 -13.38
CA PHE A 112 13.56 5.96 -13.29
C PHE A 112 13.41 5.47 -11.84
N VAL A 113 12.18 5.07 -11.50
CA VAL A 113 11.83 4.40 -10.25
C VAL A 113 12.30 2.95 -10.26
N ASP A 114 12.92 2.48 -9.19
CA ASP A 114 13.29 1.08 -9.01
C ASP A 114 12.06 0.22 -8.64
N LEU A 115 11.20 -0.05 -9.63
CA LEU A 115 10.00 -0.88 -9.44
C LEU A 115 10.30 -2.32 -9.04
N GLY A 116 11.46 -2.84 -9.44
CA GLY A 116 11.93 -4.17 -9.03
C GLY A 116 12.14 -4.21 -7.52
N TRP A 117 12.82 -3.21 -6.97
CA TRP A 117 13.03 -3.09 -5.53
C TRP A 117 11.72 -2.96 -4.75
N TYR A 118 10.78 -2.10 -5.21
CA TYR A 118 9.47 -1.97 -4.58
C TYR A 118 8.67 -3.28 -4.65
N LEU A 119 8.69 -3.96 -5.80
CA LEU A 119 8.01 -5.23 -5.99
C LEU A 119 8.57 -6.30 -5.04
N GLU A 120 9.88 -6.45 -4.95
CA GLU A 120 10.50 -7.43 -4.05
C GLU A 120 10.09 -7.20 -2.59
N ARG A 121 10.09 -5.93 -2.15
CA ARG A 121 9.67 -5.55 -0.80
C ARG A 121 8.19 -5.77 -0.54
N PHE A 122 7.34 -5.55 -1.54
CA PHE A 122 5.90 -5.74 -1.42
C PHE A 122 5.47 -7.21 -1.53
N LEU A 123 6.15 -7.97 -2.39
CA LEU A 123 5.88 -9.37 -2.62
C LEU A 123 6.37 -10.24 -1.46
N ALA A 124 7.48 -9.89 -0.80
CA ALA A 124 8.06 -10.72 0.25
C ALA A 124 7.09 -11.05 1.41
N PRO A 125 6.32 -10.10 1.97
CA PRO A 125 5.31 -10.36 3.02
C PRO A 125 4.09 -11.17 2.55
N CYS A 126 3.85 -11.21 1.24
CA CYS A 126 2.67 -11.81 0.61
C CYS A 126 2.98 -13.12 -0.15
N ARG A 127 4.24 -13.59 -0.14
CA ARG A 127 4.74 -14.64 -1.05
C ARG A 127 4.05 -16.00 -0.87
N ASP A 128 3.53 -16.28 0.32
CA ASP A 128 2.79 -17.50 0.65
C ASP A 128 1.30 -17.43 0.33
N LEU A 129 0.80 -16.27 -0.11
CA LEU A 129 -0.58 -16.09 -0.55
C LEU A 129 -0.78 -16.58 -1.99
N PRO A 130 -2.01 -16.97 -2.38
CA PRO A 130 -2.31 -17.46 -3.73
C PRO A 130 -2.36 -16.31 -4.75
N ILE A 131 -1.20 -15.70 -5.01
CA ILE A 131 -1.02 -14.65 -6.01
C ILE A 131 -1.07 -15.29 -7.40
N ILE A 132 -2.00 -14.84 -8.22
CA ILE A 132 -2.18 -15.32 -9.60
C ILE A 132 -1.55 -14.39 -10.64
N ARG A 133 -1.36 -13.11 -10.28
CA ARG A 133 -0.72 -12.13 -11.15
C ARG A 133 -0.02 -11.05 -10.34
N THR A 134 1.08 -10.57 -10.92
CA THR A 134 1.78 -9.37 -10.49
C THR A 134 1.91 -8.45 -11.69
N GLU A 135 1.59 -7.17 -11.51
CA GLU A 135 1.65 -6.17 -12.56
C GLU A 135 2.29 -4.89 -12.07
N ALA A 136 3.16 -4.28 -12.87
CA ALA A 136 3.65 -2.93 -12.67
C ALA A 136 3.10 -2.06 -13.80
N SER A 137 2.43 -0.97 -13.46
CA SER A 137 1.74 -0.09 -14.42
C SER A 137 2.11 1.38 -14.20
N ASP A 138 2.35 2.10 -15.29
CA ASP A 138 2.46 3.56 -15.31
C ASP A 138 1.06 4.14 -15.53
N GLN A 139 0.44 4.70 -14.49
CA GLN A 139 -0.89 5.31 -14.58
C GLN A 139 -0.75 6.81 -14.90
N ARG A 140 -1.49 7.24 -15.94
CA ARG A 140 -1.45 8.58 -16.52
C ARG A 140 -2.63 9.45 -16.10
#